data_AF-A0A947QCP0-F1
#
_entry.id   AF-A0A947QCP0-F1
#
_cell.length_a   1.000
_cell.length_b   1.000
_cell.length_c   1.000
_cell.angle_alpha   90.00
_cell.angle_beta   90.00
_cell.angle_gamma   90.00
#
_symmetry.space_group_name_H-M   'P 1'
#
loop_
_entity.id
_entity.type
_entity.pdbx_description
1 polymer ?
#
loop_
_entity_poly.entity_id
_entity_poly.type
_entity_poly.pdbx_seq_one_letter_code
_entity_poly.pdbx_strand_id
1 'polypeptide(L)'
;MENKNLWILTEERPKREVISDILLKFAKDNKLACFIDTIRILPILENGKFSFLYEVVGFRCNKIKRVFIRSVSGFSSFVDFLVFHQEKQPTQNDIPLYAIEETKTDDRESRNTGVYQRASKFVFIDYYYSSIKKIMLYNLKIEQKVEPTSTYIFGTRLLLTLGVEILGKKLDDKIFRPFTSVDEIIKFKRAMRKAPTGNVPILIEKSNGKITISGRLYKSGRLSHDPNIGALSLISAAIRKLGWKDDIVITEHGLNQSHVTAGNKFIKIANRLSLKINGLTVPSIKEKDNYWKYETEGEKLGTIFIHLVVENFTEGYSIFENHAGCEKGYFITKEGKPIPLEKYSDREAYKKGDKNKIISIPDLILIDFGRTEIINIEGKKYQFRRNGIEELKNFGDIEENYIKKYYPKFKITRTVVLYGSKENKIVEIEVGFLLNENGDLILGIKAPDLFKEAIKNLIDFWS
;
A
#
# COMPACT_ATOMS: atom_id res chain seq x y z
N MET A 1 -7.20 12.05 -33.85
CA MET A 1 -7.40 11.86 -32.40
C MET A 1 -6.03 11.89 -31.78
N GLU A 2 -5.73 12.88 -30.95
CA GLU A 2 -4.44 12.90 -30.23
C GLU A 2 -4.35 11.69 -29.31
N ASN A 3 -3.26 10.93 -29.42
CA ASN A 3 -2.99 9.81 -28.53
C ASN A 3 -2.64 10.36 -27.15
N LYS A 4 -3.48 10.05 -26.17
CA LYS A 4 -3.29 10.45 -24.77
C LYS A 4 -2.29 9.52 -24.07
N ASN A 5 -1.73 9.98 -22.96
CA ASN A 5 -0.90 9.15 -22.10
C ASN A 5 -1.76 8.46 -21.05
N LEU A 6 -1.29 7.33 -20.52
CA LEU A 6 -1.80 6.75 -19.29
C LEU A 6 -0.87 7.17 -18.15
N TRP A 7 -1.42 7.77 -17.10
CA TRP A 7 -0.68 8.16 -15.91
C TRP A 7 -1.12 7.30 -14.74
N ILE A 8 -0.17 6.67 -14.08
CA ILE A 8 -0.39 5.86 -12.88
C ILE A 8 0.33 6.57 -11.74
N LEU A 9 -0.44 7.14 -10.81
CA LEU A 9 0.09 7.72 -9.59
C LEU A 9 0.04 6.67 -8.50
N THR A 10 1.11 6.50 -7.73
CA THR A 10 1.16 5.47 -6.70
C THR A 10 1.88 5.90 -5.42
N GLU A 11 1.38 5.44 -4.28
CA GLU A 11 2.09 5.56 -2.99
C GLU A 11 3.05 4.38 -2.75
N GLU A 12 2.84 3.28 -3.49
CA GLU A 12 3.55 2.01 -3.41
C GLU A 12 4.73 1.93 -4.39
N ARG A 13 5.57 0.90 -4.21
CA ARG A 13 6.55 0.50 -5.21
C ARG A 13 5.81 -0.16 -6.40
N PRO A 14 5.92 0.36 -7.63
CA PRO A 14 5.12 -0.15 -8.74
C PRO A 14 5.58 -1.54 -9.18
N LYS A 15 4.85 -2.61 -8.83
CA LYS A 15 5.18 -4.02 -9.18
C LYS A 15 4.82 -4.34 -10.64
N ARG A 16 5.67 -5.09 -11.35
CA ARG A 16 5.48 -5.38 -12.80
C ARG A 16 4.12 -6.04 -13.06
N GLU A 17 3.78 -7.03 -12.25
CA GLU A 17 2.52 -7.76 -12.33
C GLU A 17 1.30 -6.89 -12.01
N VAL A 18 1.41 -5.99 -11.04
CA VAL A 18 0.34 -5.05 -10.67
C VAL A 18 0.10 -4.05 -11.79
N ILE A 19 1.17 -3.48 -12.35
CA ILE A 19 1.07 -2.57 -13.50
C ILE A 19 0.47 -3.29 -14.71
N SER A 20 0.87 -4.55 -14.96
CA SER A 20 0.27 -5.37 -16.02
C SER A 20 -1.24 -5.55 -15.81
N ASP A 21 -1.69 -5.88 -14.60
CA ASP A 21 -3.11 -6.03 -14.28
C ASP A 21 -3.89 -4.73 -14.48
N ILE A 22 -3.31 -3.59 -14.09
CA ILE A 22 -3.91 -2.26 -14.30
C ILE A 22 -4.05 -1.96 -15.80
N LEU A 23 -3.01 -2.27 -16.60
CA LEU A 23 -3.01 -2.02 -18.05
C LEU A 23 -4.02 -2.92 -18.78
N LEU A 24 -4.09 -4.20 -18.44
CA LEU A 24 -5.09 -5.14 -18.98
C LEU A 24 -6.51 -4.71 -18.60
N LYS A 25 -6.70 -4.27 -17.35
CA LYS A 25 -7.97 -3.75 -16.88
C LYS A 25 -8.39 -2.52 -17.68
N PHE A 26 -7.47 -1.57 -17.89
CA PHE A 26 -7.71 -0.40 -18.71
C PHE A 26 -8.12 -0.77 -20.14
N ALA A 27 -7.35 -1.63 -20.79
CA ALA A 27 -7.62 -2.04 -22.16
C ALA A 27 -8.99 -2.74 -22.29
N LYS A 28 -9.30 -3.66 -21.36
CA LYS A 28 -10.58 -4.38 -21.32
C LYS A 28 -11.77 -3.44 -21.16
N ASP A 29 -11.72 -2.53 -20.18
CA ASP A 29 -12.82 -1.60 -19.90
C ASP A 29 -13.07 -0.63 -21.07
N ASN A 30 -12.02 -0.24 -21.80
CA ASN A 30 -12.10 0.64 -22.94
C ASN A 30 -12.25 -0.10 -24.29
N LYS A 31 -12.40 -1.43 -24.27
CA LYS A 31 -12.51 -2.29 -25.45
C LYS A 31 -11.38 -2.07 -26.46
N LEU A 32 -10.15 -1.92 -25.96
CA LEU A 32 -8.96 -1.68 -26.76
C LEU A 32 -8.19 -2.97 -26.98
N ALA A 33 -7.76 -3.18 -28.23
CA ALA A 33 -6.71 -4.15 -28.52
C ALA A 33 -5.38 -3.65 -27.96
N CYS A 34 -4.65 -4.53 -27.28
CA CYS A 34 -3.32 -4.26 -26.76
C CYS A 34 -2.44 -5.51 -26.84
N PHE A 35 -1.13 -5.30 -26.83
CA PHE A 35 -0.13 -6.35 -26.66
C PHE A 35 0.66 -6.07 -25.39
N ILE A 36 0.92 -7.11 -24.61
CA ILE A 36 1.74 -7.04 -23.41
C ILE A 36 2.87 -8.04 -23.56
N ASP A 37 4.08 -7.52 -23.61
CA ASP A 37 5.34 -8.26 -23.56
C ASP A 37 5.89 -8.21 -22.12
N THR A 38 7.20 -8.40 -21.96
CA THR A 38 7.87 -8.19 -20.67
C THR A 38 7.79 -6.73 -20.25
N ILE A 39 6.98 -6.46 -19.23
CA ILE A 39 6.87 -5.13 -18.61
C ILE A 39 8.19 -4.74 -17.96
N ARG A 40 8.71 -3.57 -18.33
CA ARG A 40 9.81 -2.89 -17.64
C ARG A 40 9.37 -1.51 -17.20
N ILE A 41 9.88 -1.06 -16.05
CA ILE A 41 9.57 0.23 -15.44
C ILE A 41 10.88 1.00 -15.38
N LEU A 42 11.06 1.91 -16.34
CA LEU A 42 12.32 2.58 -16.60
C LEU A 42 12.31 3.97 -15.96
N PRO A 43 13.25 4.31 -15.06
CA PRO A 43 13.41 5.69 -14.63
C PRO A 43 13.81 6.55 -15.82
N ILE A 44 13.17 7.71 -15.99
CA ILE A 44 13.49 8.65 -17.05
C ILE A 44 14.62 9.56 -16.58
N LEU A 45 15.69 9.62 -17.37
CA LEU A 45 16.78 10.58 -17.14
C LEU A 45 16.66 11.78 -18.10
N GLU A 46 16.82 12.97 -17.55
CA GLU A 46 16.93 14.23 -18.29
C GLU A 46 18.31 14.83 -17.96
N ASN A 47 19.17 14.95 -18.97
CA ASN A 47 20.57 15.41 -18.80
C ASN A 47 21.34 14.60 -17.73
N GLY A 48 21.15 13.28 -17.71
CA GLY A 48 21.79 12.37 -16.74
C GLY A 48 21.18 12.41 -15.34
N LYS A 49 20.11 13.18 -15.09
CA LYS A 49 19.44 13.29 -13.80
C LYS A 49 18.07 12.62 -13.84
N PHE A 50 17.69 11.96 -12.76
CA PHE A 50 16.38 11.34 -12.65
C PHE A 50 15.28 12.40 -12.55
N SER A 51 14.31 12.35 -13.46
CA SER A 51 13.22 13.33 -13.53
C SER A 51 12.07 13.07 -12.53
N PHE A 52 12.24 12.08 -11.65
CA PHE A 52 11.18 11.58 -10.75
C PHE A 52 9.97 11.01 -11.47
N LEU A 53 10.17 10.58 -12.72
CA LEU A 53 9.17 9.97 -13.57
C LEU A 53 9.68 8.62 -14.10
N TYR A 54 8.82 7.62 -14.10
CA TYR A 54 9.11 6.34 -14.72
C TYR A 54 8.25 6.17 -15.98
N GLU A 55 8.79 5.51 -16.99
CA GLU A 55 8.05 5.03 -18.15
C GLU A 55 7.86 3.51 -18.06
N VAL A 56 6.64 3.06 -18.37
CA VAL A 56 6.36 1.63 -18.55
C VAL A 56 6.50 1.29 -20.02
N VAL A 57 7.38 0.34 -20.33
CA VAL A 57 7.54 -0.25 -21.66
C VAL A 57 7.14 -1.73 -21.64
N GLY A 58 6.94 -2.31 -22.82
CA GLY A 58 6.39 -3.66 -22.97
C GLY A 58 4.86 -3.70 -23.02
N PHE A 59 4.21 -2.54 -23.15
CA PHE A 59 2.76 -2.43 -23.38
C PHE A 59 2.50 -1.60 -24.64
N ARG A 60 1.80 -2.18 -25.62
CA ARG A 60 1.47 -1.51 -26.89
C ARG A 60 -0.04 -1.42 -27.07
N CYS A 61 -0.54 -0.19 -27.21
CA CYS A 61 -1.91 0.08 -27.63
C CYS A 61 -1.94 1.36 -28.49
N ASN A 62 -2.47 1.30 -29.70
CA ASN A 62 -2.43 2.43 -30.64
C ASN A 62 -3.19 3.70 -30.17
N LYS A 63 -3.97 3.60 -29.10
CA LYS A 63 -4.69 4.72 -28.48
C LYS A 63 -3.96 5.35 -27.29
N ILE A 64 -2.87 4.74 -26.85
CA ILE A 64 -2.06 5.18 -25.71
C ILE A 64 -0.68 5.53 -26.25
N LYS A 65 -0.25 6.78 -26.04
CA LYS A 65 1.06 7.26 -26.49
C LYS A 65 2.18 6.68 -25.62
N ARG A 66 2.13 6.95 -24.31
CA ARG A 66 3.08 6.47 -23.30
C ARG A 66 2.34 6.13 -22.02
N VAL A 67 2.96 5.30 -21.19
CA VAL A 67 2.48 4.97 -19.85
C VAL A 67 3.51 5.49 -18.85
N PHE A 68 3.09 6.39 -17.98
CA PHE A 68 3.94 7.02 -16.98
C PHE A 68 3.54 6.58 -15.57
N ILE A 69 4.54 6.41 -14.70
CA ILE A 69 4.35 6.21 -13.28
C ILE A 69 5.03 7.35 -12.51
N ARG A 70 4.32 7.90 -11.52
CA ARG A 70 4.90 8.90 -10.61
C ARG A 70 4.47 8.66 -9.17
N SER A 71 5.42 8.79 -8.25
CA SER A 71 5.16 8.63 -6.82
C SER A 71 4.35 9.79 -6.25
N VAL A 72 3.38 9.47 -5.43
CA VAL A 72 2.52 10.41 -4.70
C VAL A 72 2.39 9.99 -3.25
N SER A 73 1.86 10.89 -2.43
CA SER A 73 1.49 10.62 -1.04
C SER A 73 0.14 11.26 -0.71
N GLY A 74 -0.65 10.56 0.09
CA GLY A 74 -1.90 11.08 0.62
C GLY A 74 -1.71 12.18 1.64
N PHE A 75 -2.65 13.14 1.70
CA PHE A 75 -2.78 14.01 2.88
C PHE A 75 -3.44 13.27 4.06
N SER A 76 -4.09 12.14 3.80
CA SER A 76 -4.72 11.27 4.79
C SER A 76 -4.81 9.84 4.24
N SER A 77 -5.95 9.15 4.37
CA SER A 77 -6.15 7.80 3.84
C SER A 77 -6.13 7.80 2.30
N PHE A 78 -5.08 7.27 1.69
CA PHE A 78 -4.92 7.22 0.22
C PHE A 78 -5.02 5.79 -0.31
N VAL A 79 -5.55 5.61 -1.53
CA VAL A 79 -5.56 4.34 -2.25
C VAL A 79 -4.22 4.12 -2.93
N ASP A 80 -3.77 2.88 -3.07
CA ASP A 80 -2.40 2.64 -3.52
C ASP A 80 -2.09 3.13 -4.95
N PHE A 81 -3.10 3.17 -5.83
CA PHE A 81 -2.97 3.71 -7.19
C PHE A 81 -4.15 4.59 -7.62
N LEU A 82 -3.83 5.65 -8.36
CA LEU A 82 -4.77 6.41 -9.19
C LEU A 82 -4.37 6.33 -10.66
N VAL A 83 -5.33 6.13 -11.57
CA VAL A 83 -5.06 6.00 -13.01
C VAL A 83 -5.79 7.06 -13.80
N PHE A 84 -5.09 7.78 -14.68
CA PHE A 84 -5.62 8.84 -15.53
C PHE A 84 -5.30 8.57 -17.00
N HIS A 85 -6.19 8.97 -17.91
CA HIS A 85 -5.98 8.86 -19.35
C HIS A 85 -6.12 10.25 -20.00
N GLN A 86 -4.99 10.94 -20.10
CA GLN A 86 -4.91 12.34 -20.50
C GLN A 86 -3.53 12.67 -21.08
N GLU A 87 -3.44 13.77 -21.81
CA GLU A 87 -2.19 14.19 -22.43
C GLU A 87 -1.18 14.67 -21.37
N LYS A 88 -1.59 15.65 -20.54
CA LYS A 88 -0.73 16.30 -19.55
C LYS A 88 -0.68 15.52 -18.25
N GLN A 89 0.41 15.72 -17.51
CA GLN A 89 0.57 15.17 -16.17
C GLN A 89 -0.61 15.57 -15.25
N PRO A 90 -1.16 14.65 -14.43
CA PRO A 90 -2.30 14.96 -13.56
C PRO A 90 -2.04 16.06 -12.54
N THR A 91 -3.08 16.82 -12.25
CA THR A 91 -3.18 17.77 -11.13
C THR A 91 -4.27 17.31 -10.17
N GLN A 92 -4.34 17.91 -8.98
CA GLN A 92 -5.33 17.56 -7.96
C GLN A 92 -6.78 17.80 -8.42
N ASN A 93 -6.97 18.65 -9.44
CA ASN A 93 -8.27 18.95 -10.03
C ASN A 93 -8.74 17.89 -11.05
N ASP A 94 -7.82 17.06 -11.56
CA ASP A 94 -8.17 16.01 -12.52
C ASP A 94 -8.90 14.86 -11.82
N ILE A 95 -9.80 14.21 -12.57
CA ILE A 95 -10.58 13.08 -12.08
C ILE A 95 -9.95 11.78 -12.58
N PRO A 96 -9.50 10.88 -11.68
CA PRO A 96 -8.94 9.59 -12.09
C PRO A 96 -10.04 8.70 -12.68
N LEU A 97 -9.67 7.81 -13.60
CA LEU A 97 -10.53 6.74 -14.07
C LEU A 97 -10.67 5.64 -13.00
N TYR A 98 -9.53 5.26 -12.42
CA TYR A 98 -9.46 4.19 -11.43
C TYR A 98 -8.86 4.69 -10.13
N ALA A 99 -9.43 4.19 -9.04
CA ALA A 99 -8.83 4.18 -7.71
C ALA A 99 -8.65 2.73 -7.28
N ILE A 100 -7.41 2.34 -7.02
CA ILE A 100 -7.05 0.94 -6.83
C ILE A 100 -6.33 0.80 -5.49
N GLU A 101 -6.83 -0.12 -4.67
CA GLU A 101 -6.16 -0.57 -3.46
C GLU A 101 -5.55 -1.95 -3.73
N GLU A 102 -4.24 -2.09 -3.57
CA GLU A 102 -3.54 -3.36 -3.67
C GLU A 102 -3.55 -4.09 -2.33
N THR A 103 -3.58 -5.41 -2.37
CA THR A 103 -3.25 -6.23 -1.21
C THR A 103 -2.66 -7.56 -1.66
N LYS A 104 -1.60 -8.00 -0.99
CA LYS A 104 -1.16 -9.40 -1.10
C LYS A 104 -1.86 -10.33 -0.09
N THR A 105 -2.53 -9.76 0.92
CA THR A 105 -3.07 -10.50 2.07
C THR A 105 -4.29 -11.34 1.69
N ASP A 106 -4.22 -12.65 1.97
CA ASP A 106 -5.37 -13.55 1.92
C ASP A 106 -6.09 -13.70 3.28
N ASP A 107 -7.35 -14.16 3.25
CA ASP A 107 -8.13 -14.50 4.46
C ASP A 107 -7.43 -15.56 5.33
N ARG A 108 -6.55 -16.37 4.74
CA ARG A 108 -5.69 -17.34 5.46
C ARG A 108 -4.73 -16.67 6.45
N GLU A 109 -4.15 -15.53 6.07
CA GLU A 109 -3.13 -14.85 6.88
C GLU A 109 -3.74 -13.91 7.92
N SER A 110 -4.82 -13.22 7.59
CA SER A 110 -5.51 -12.37 8.54
C SER A 110 -6.97 -12.08 8.18
N ARG A 111 -7.87 -12.67 8.97
CA ARG A 111 -9.33 -12.59 8.80
C ARG A 111 -9.87 -11.16 8.82
N ASN A 112 -9.39 -10.31 9.74
CA ASN A 112 -9.93 -8.95 9.93
C ASN A 112 -9.16 -7.89 9.14
N THR A 113 -7.84 -8.04 8.98
CA THR A 113 -7.03 -7.03 8.27
C THR A 113 -7.11 -7.19 6.76
N GLY A 114 -7.39 -8.41 6.24
CA GLY A 114 -7.49 -8.67 4.81
C GLY A 114 -8.55 -7.84 4.08
N VAL A 115 -9.65 -7.47 4.75
CA VAL A 115 -10.74 -6.68 4.15
C VAL A 115 -10.93 -5.34 4.85
N TYR A 116 -11.19 -5.33 6.16
CA TYR A 116 -11.68 -4.09 6.80
C TYR A 116 -10.63 -3.00 6.89
N GLN A 117 -9.38 -3.33 7.20
CA GLN A 117 -8.33 -2.31 7.37
C GLN A 117 -8.14 -1.44 6.12
N ARG A 118 -8.40 -2.00 4.94
CA ARG A 118 -8.25 -1.34 3.64
C ARG A 118 -9.55 -0.70 3.14
N ALA A 119 -10.70 -1.30 3.47
CA ALA A 119 -12.02 -0.87 2.98
C ALA A 119 -12.38 0.60 3.24
N SER A 120 -11.86 1.21 4.32
CA SER A 120 -12.12 2.63 4.60
C SER A 120 -11.62 3.57 3.50
N LYS A 121 -10.58 3.19 2.74
CA LYS A 121 -10.04 4.01 1.64
C LYS A 121 -11.06 4.21 0.53
N PHE A 122 -11.87 3.19 0.19
CA PHE A 122 -12.94 3.30 -0.82
C PHE A 122 -14.11 4.18 -0.40
N VAL A 123 -14.39 4.25 0.91
CA VAL A 123 -15.41 5.16 1.45
C VAL A 123 -14.85 6.58 1.53
N PHE A 124 -13.58 6.71 1.87
CA PHE A 124 -12.91 7.99 2.02
C PHE A 124 -12.70 8.69 0.67
N ILE A 125 -12.31 7.96 -0.38
CA ILE A 125 -12.08 8.55 -1.70
C ILE A 125 -13.37 9.11 -2.33
N ASP A 126 -14.55 8.56 -2.01
CA ASP A 126 -15.85 9.09 -2.48
C ASP A 126 -16.13 10.53 -1.98
N TYR A 127 -15.40 11.00 -0.98
CA TYR A 127 -15.43 12.41 -0.56
C TYR A 127 -14.79 13.33 -1.62
N TYR A 128 -13.80 12.83 -2.35
CA TYR A 128 -13.03 13.58 -3.34
C TYR A 128 -13.52 13.29 -4.77
N TYR A 129 -13.73 12.02 -5.09
CA TYR A 129 -14.11 11.55 -6.42
C TYR A 129 -15.31 10.60 -6.33
N SER A 130 -16.50 11.09 -6.64
CA SER A 130 -17.76 10.32 -6.46
C SER A 130 -18.11 9.40 -7.63
N SER A 131 -17.53 9.61 -8.81
CA SER A 131 -17.90 8.95 -10.07
C SER A 131 -16.71 8.27 -10.73
N ILE A 132 -15.93 7.56 -9.92
CA ILE A 132 -14.75 6.83 -10.38
C ILE A 132 -14.93 5.33 -10.14
N LYS A 133 -14.23 4.51 -10.92
CA LYS A 133 -14.24 3.07 -10.71
C LYS A 133 -13.25 2.71 -9.59
N LYS A 134 -13.74 1.97 -8.60
CA LYS A 134 -12.98 1.54 -7.43
C LYS A 134 -12.65 0.07 -7.56
N ILE A 135 -11.39 -0.29 -7.34
CA ILE A 135 -10.88 -1.64 -7.54
C ILE A 135 -10.09 -2.08 -6.31
N MET A 136 -10.43 -3.23 -5.76
CA MET A 136 -9.58 -3.96 -4.82
C MET A 136 -8.79 -4.99 -5.61
N LEU A 137 -7.48 -4.80 -5.74
CA LEU A 137 -6.58 -5.66 -6.49
C LEU A 137 -5.81 -6.58 -5.54
N TYR A 138 -6.02 -7.89 -5.69
CA TYR A 138 -5.30 -8.90 -4.93
C TYR A 138 -4.07 -9.40 -5.70
N ASN A 139 -2.87 -8.99 -5.30
CA ASN A 139 -1.60 -9.51 -5.82
C ASN A 139 -1.10 -10.68 -4.95
N LEU A 140 -1.82 -11.81 -4.99
CA LEU A 140 -1.51 -12.95 -4.13
C LEU A 140 -0.20 -13.63 -4.56
N LYS A 141 0.70 -13.84 -3.59
CA LYS A 141 1.89 -14.70 -3.75
C LYS A 141 1.72 -16.08 -3.13
N ILE A 142 0.58 -16.33 -2.49
CA ILE A 142 0.23 -17.58 -1.83
C ILE A 142 -1.11 -18.09 -2.35
N GLU A 143 -1.38 -19.38 -2.17
CA GLU A 143 -2.65 -19.97 -2.54
C GLU A 143 -3.82 -19.33 -1.79
N GLN A 144 -4.84 -18.93 -2.56
CA GLN A 144 -6.11 -18.48 -2.02
C GLN A 144 -6.73 -19.57 -1.14
N LYS A 145 -7.29 -19.17 0.00
CA LYS A 145 -8.06 -20.08 0.83
C LYS A 145 -9.31 -20.59 0.09
N VAL A 146 -9.53 -21.91 0.15
CA VAL A 146 -10.67 -22.57 -0.51
C VAL A 146 -11.99 -22.12 0.11
N GLU A 147 -12.10 -22.20 1.44
CA GLU A 147 -13.32 -21.80 2.16
C GLU A 147 -13.18 -20.41 2.81
N PRO A 148 -13.88 -19.39 2.31
CA PRO A 148 -13.79 -18.04 2.87
C PRO A 148 -14.42 -17.94 4.26
N THR A 149 -13.83 -17.18 5.17
CA THR A 149 -14.48 -16.89 6.46
C THR A 149 -15.73 -16.02 6.29
N SER A 150 -16.68 -16.11 7.24
CA SER A 150 -17.86 -15.23 7.26
C SER A 150 -17.48 -13.74 7.32
N THR A 151 -16.35 -13.40 7.95
CA THR A 151 -15.81 -12.03 7.97
C THR A 151 -15.42 -11.58 6.57
N TYR A 152 -14.68 -12.42 5.84
CA TYR A 152 -14.28 -12.13 4.47
C TYR A 152 -15.49 -12.00 3.54
N ILE A 153 -16.47 -12.92 3.65
CA ILE A 153 -17.71 -12.86 2.88
C ILE A 153 -18.45 -11.55 3.19
N PHE A 154 -18.70 -11.22 4.46
CA PHE A 154 -19.43 -10.02 4.84
C PHE A 154 -18.75 -8.75 4.31
N GLY A 155 -17.45 -8.60 4.55
CA GLY A 155 -16.69 -7.43 4.09
C GLY A 155 -16.65 -7.31 2.56
N THR A 156 -16.41 -8.41 1.84
CA THR A 156 -16.37 -8.41 0.37
C THR A 156 -17.73 -8.08 -0.22
N ARG A 157 -18.82 -8.64 0.32
CA ARG A 157 -20.19 -8.30 -0.12
C ARG A 157 -20.54 -6.84 0.14
N LEU A 158 -20.07 -6.24 1.23
CA LEU A 158 -20.22 -4.80 1.45
C LEU A 158 -19.44 -3.98 0.41
N LEU A 159 -18.21 -4.37 0.06
CA LEU A 159 -17.43 -3.73 -1.00
C LEU A 159 -18.17 -3.79 -2.35
N LEU A 160 -18.69 -4.97 -2.72
CA LEU A 160 -19.50 -5.16 -3.92
C LEU A 160 -20.77 -4.30 -3.91
N THR A 161 -21.40 -4.14 -2.74
CA THR A 161 -22.57 -3.24 -2.57
C THR A 161 -22.22 -1.79 -2.85
N LEU A 162 -20.99 -1.37 -2.56
CA LEU A 162 -20.47 -0.04 -2.89
C LEU A 162 -19.96 0.08 -4.34
N GLY A 163 -20.07 -0.96 -5.15
CA GLY A 163 -19.60 -0.99 -6.53
C GLY A 163 -18.07 -1.11 -6.66
N VAL A 164 -17.38 -1.60 -5.63
CA VAL A 164 -15.94 -1.90 -5.71
C VAL A 164 -15.76 -3.21 -6.46
N GLU A 165 -15.01 -3.18 -7.56
CA GLU A 165 -14.64 -4.37 -8.32
C GLU A 165 -13.49 -5.11 -7.63
N ILE A 166 -13.50 -6.44 -7.68
CA ILE A 166 -12.44 -7.29 -7.13
C ILE A 166 -11.63 -7.89 -8.28
N LEU A 167 -10.31 -7.70 -8.26
CA LEU A 167 -9.38 -8.23 -9.25
C LEU A 167 -8.32 -9.10 -8.56
N GLY A 168 -7.72 -10.06 -9.28
CA GLY A 168 -6.65 -10.92 -8.75
C GLY A 168 -7.10 -12.04 -7.79
N LYS A 169 -8.42 -12.24 -7.63
CA LYS A 169 -9.01 -13.35 -6.87
C LYS A 169 -10.16 -14.01 -7.61
N LYS A 170 -10.34 -15.31 -7.38
CA LYS A 170 -11.53 -16.04 -7.83
C LYS A 170 -12.62 -15.90 -6.77
N LEU A 171 -13.77 -15.39 -7.18
CA LEU A 171 -14.96 -15.28 -6.33
C LEU A 171 -16.03 -16.24 -6.83
N ASP A 172 -16.68 -16.95 -5.92
CA ASP A 172 -17.93 -17.67 -6.23
C ASP A 172 -19.09 -16.66 -6.27
N ASP A 173 -19.64 -16.43 -7.46
CA ASP A 173 -20.73 -15.47 -7.70
C ASP A 173 -22.02 -15.80 -6.92
N LYS A 174 -22.19 -17.04 -6.44
CA LYS A 174 -23.32 -17.42 -5.56
C LYS A 174 -23.14 -16.87 -4.14
N ILE A 175 -21.90 -16.79 -3.67
CA ILE A 175 -21.55 -16.32 -2.33
C ILE A 175 -21.29 -14.81 -2.33
N PHE A 176 -20.47 -14.34 -3.27
CA PHE A 176 -19.98 -12.98 -3.36
C PHE A 176 -20.85 -12.14 -4.28
N ARG A 177 -22.04 -11.82 -3.78
CA ARG A 177 -22.98 -10.88 -4.43
C ARG A 177 -23.24 -9.66 -3.54
N PRO A 178 -23.54 -8.49 -4.13
CA PRO A 178 -23.98 -7.32 -3.37
C PRO A 178 -25.11 -7.65 -2.38
N PHE A 179 -25.17 -6.90 -1.29
CA PHE A 179 -26.38 -6.84 -0.47
C PHE A 179 -27.44 -6.06 -1.23
N THR A 180 -28.69 -6.46 -1.06
CA THR A 180 -29.85 -5.85 -1.74
C THR A 180 -30.70 -5.00 -0.80
N SER A 181 -30.55 -5.17 0.51
CA SER A 181 -31.27 -4.39 1.53
C SER A 181 -30.50 -4.26 2.84
N VAL A 182 -30.85 -3.24 3.63
CA VAL A 182 -30.29 -3.02 4.97
C VAL A 182 -30.58 -4.21 5.90
N ASP A 183 -31.76 -4.81 5.78
CA ASP A 183 -32.15 -5.95 6.62
C ASP A 183 -31.33 -7.20 6.29
N GLU A 184 -30.87 -7.36 5.03
CA GLU A 184 -29.95 -8.42 4.65
C GLU A 184 -28.58 -8.27 5.33
N ILE A 185 -28.04 -7.04 5.40
CA ILE A 185 -26.80 -6.74 6.14
C ILE A 185 -26.94 -7.12 7.61
N ILE A 186 -28.04 -6.69 8.25
CA ILE A 186 -28.32 -6.94 9.67
C ILE A 186 -28.44 -8.44 9.93
N LYS A 187 -29.24 -9.15 9.13
CA LYS A 187 -29.45 -10.60 9.25
C LYS A 187 -28.14 -11.36 9.09
N PHE A 188 -27.34 -11.01 8.08
CA PHE A 188 -26.04 -11.64 7.87
C PHE A 188 -25.12 -11.41 9.07
N LYS A 189 -24.99 -10.15 9.53
CA LYS A 189 -24.09 -9.81 10.64
C LYS A 189 -24.49 -10.47 11.96
N ARG A 190 -25.80 -10.65 12.19
CA ARG A 190 -26.38 -11.33 13.36
C ARG A 190 -26.07 -12.82 13.40
N ALA A 191 -26.03 -13.47 12.23
CA ALA A 191 -25.69 -14.89 12.11
C ALA A 191 -24.20 -15.19 12.28
N MET A 192 -23.32 -14.19 12.15
CA MET A 192 -21.88 -14.35 12.35
C MET A 192 -21.53 -14.59 13.83
N ARG A 193 -20.51 -15.43 14.06
CA ARG A 193 -19.92 -15.63 15.39
C ARG A 193 -19.51 -14.29 16.02
N LYS A 194 -19.90 -14.08 17.28
CA LYS A 194 -19.50 -12.89 18.06
C LYS A 194 -18.01 -12.91 18.39
N ALA A 195 -17.46 -11.73 18.66
CA ALA A 195 -16.09 -11.61 19.13
C ALA A 195 -15.89 -12.37 20.46
N PRO A 196 -14.67 -12.86 20.76
CA PRO A 196 -14.39 -13.51 22.04
C PRO A 196 -14.68 -12.60 23.23
N THR A 197 -15.01 -13.20 24.38
CA THR A 197 -15.28 -12.52 25.65
C THR A 197 -14.21 -11.47 25.96
N GLY A 198 -14.65 -10.27 26.38
CA GLY A 198 -13.76 -9.12 26.65
C GLY A 198 -13.52 -8.20 25.45
N ASN A 199 -13.99 -8.55 24.24
CA ASN A 199 -14.00 -7.66 23.08
C ASN A 199 -15.38 -7.06 22.82
N VAL A 200 -15.41 -5.84 22.32
CA VAL A 200 -16.64 -5.18 21.82
C VAL A 200 -17.03 -5.81 20.48
N PRO A 201 -18.15 -6.54 20.38
CA PRO A 201 -18.62 -7.07 19.12
C PRO A 201 -19.18 -5.95 18.23
N ILE A 202 -19.11 -6.12 16.91
CA ILE A 202 -19.88 -5.28 15.98
C ILE A 202 -21.30 -5.85 15.87
N LEU A 203 -22.27 -5.13 16.40
CA LEU A 203 -23.70 -5.41 16.33
C LEU A 203 -24.39 -4.31 15.56
N ILE A 204 -25.43 -4.67 14.82
CA ILE A 204 -26.24 -3.72 14.05
C ILE A 204 -27.69 -3.91 14.49
N GLU A 205 -28.29 -2.86 15.03
CA GLU A 205 -29.68 -2.87 15.47
C GLU A 205 -30.44 -1.77 14.75
N LYS A 206 -31.64 -2.11 14.30
CA LYS A 206 -32.54 -1.20 13.60
C LYS A 206 -33.79 -1.00 14.45
N SER A 207 -34.08 0.25 14.74
CA SER A 207 -35.30 0.70 15.39
C SER A 207 -35.93 1.82 14.56
N ASN A 208 -37.09 2.32 14.97
CA ASN A 208 -37.80 3.34 14.20
C ASN A 208 -36.94 4.60 14.03
N GLY A 209 -36.62 4.96 12.79
CA GLY A 209 -35.80 6.14 12.44
C GLY A 209 -34.34 6.08 12.90
N LYS A 210 -33.81 4.93 13.35
CA LYS A 210 -32.43 4.83 13.84
C LYS A 210 -31.80 3.46 13.59
N ILE A 211 -30.53 3.47 13.19
CA ILE A 211 -29.64 2.30 13.20
C ILE A 211 -28.49 2.57 14.17
N THR A 212 -28.21 1.62 15.05
CA THR A 212 -27.00 1.63 15.88
C THR A 212 -25.99 0.63 15.33
N ILE A 213 -24.71 0.99 15.40
CA ILE A 213 -23.60 0.10 15.06
C ILE A 213 -22.57 0.15 16.18
N SER A 214 -22.44 -0.94 16.95
CA SER A 214 -21.44 -1.02 18.01
C SER A 214 -20.05 -1.30 17.43
N GLY A 215 -19.01 -0.78 18.07
CA GLY A 215 -17.64 -1.14 17.71
C GLY A 215 -16.59 -0.24 18.33
N ARG A 216 -15.56 -0.84 18.93
CA ARG A 216 -14.44 -0.12 19.54
C ARG A 216 -13.67 0.70 18.50
N LEU A 217 -13.47 1.99 18.76
CA LEU A 217 -12.62 2.89 17.96
C LEU A 217 -11.37 3.34 18.72
N TYR A 218 -11.41 3.31 20.05
CA TYR A 218 -10.31 3.68 20.92
C TYR A 218 -9.19 2.64 20.96
N LYS A 219 -7.96 3.08 20.73
CA LYS A 219 -6.73 2.30 20.89
C LYS A 219 -5.58 3.23 21.26
N SER A 220 -4.82 2.89 22.29
CA SER A 220 -3.60 3.60 22.71
C SER A 220 -3.79 5.12 22.87
N GLY A 221 -4.82 5.55 23.61
CA GLY A 221 -5.04 6.98 23.89
C GLY A 221 -5.72 7.78 22.79
N ARG A 222 -6.11 7.17 21.66
CA ARG A 222 -6.64 7.91 20.50
C ARG A 222 -7.64 7.09 19.66
N LEU A 223 -8.34 7.76 18.74
CA LEU A 223 -9.17 7.13 17.72
C LEU A 223 -8.27 6.48 16.65
N SER A 224 -7.89 5.21 16.86
CA SER A 224 -6.90 4.50 16.01
C SER A 224 -7.09 2.99 15.89
N HIS A 225 -8.29 2.46 16.17
CA HIS A 225 -8.56 1.03 15.96
C HIS A 225 -8.85 0.71 14.48
N ASP A 226 -7.82 0.67 13.64
CA ASP A 226 -7.93 0.61 12.16
C ASP A 226 -8.91 -0.45 11.60
N PRO A 227 -8.90 -1.72 12.06
CA PRO A 227 -9.86 -2.70 11.53
C PRO A 227 -11.33 -2.32 11.77
N ASN A 228 -11.63 -1.68 12.91
CA ASN A 228 -12.99 -1.27 13.24
C ASN A 228 -13.35 0.05 12.57
N ILE A 229 -12.40 0.99 12.43
CA ILE A 229 -12.59 2.17 11.58
C ILE A 229 -13.01 1.73 10.17
N GLY A 230 -12.29 0.76 9.62
CA GLY A 230 -12.61 0.08 8.37
C GLY A 230 -14.02 -0.50 8.31
N ALA A 231 -14.33 -1.42 9.24
CA ALA A 231 -15.59 -2.13 9.27
C ALA A 231 -16.79 -1.19 9.46
N LEU A 232 -16.72 -0.28 10.42
CA LEU A 232 -17.81 0.67 10.71
C LEU A 232 -18.04 1.63 9.55
N SER A 233 -16.98 2.11 8.90
CA SER A 233 -17.08 2.95 7.71
C SER A 233 -17.77 2.21 6.56
N LEU A 234 -17.34 0.98 6.30
CA LEU A 234 -17.86 0.15 5.21
C LEU A 234 -19.33 -0.23 5.42
N ILE A 235 -19.70 -0.66 6.63
CA ILE A 235 -21.08 -1.00 6.99
C ILE A 235 -21.97 0.24 6.83
N SER A 236 -21.56 1.37 7.40
CA SER A 236 -22.35 2.60 7.35
C SER A 236 -22.54 3.10 5.92
N ALA A 237 -21.48 3.06 5.11
CA ALA A 237 -21.54 3.44 3.70
C ALA A 237 -22.50 2.54 2.90
N ALA A 238 -22.46 1.22 3.13
CA ALA A 238 -23.36 0.28 2.45
C ALA A 238 -24.82 0.51 2.87
N ILE A 239 -25.08 0.76 4.16
CA ILE A 239 -26.43 1.10 4.67
C ILE A 239 -26.95 2.38 4.00
N ARG A 240 -26.11 3.42 3.86
CA ARG A 240 -26.46 4.64 3.11
C ARG A 240 -26.72 4.37 1.63
N LYS A 241 -25.87 3.56 0.99
CA LYS A 241 -26.01 3.17 -0.43
C LYS A 241 -27.32 2.42 -0.70
N LEU A 242 -27.79 1.63 0.26
CA LEU A 242 -29.06 0.90 0.21
C LEU A 242 -30.29 1.74 0.61
N GLY A 243 -30.13 3.06 0.76
CA GLY A 243 -31.24 4.00 0.85
C GLY A 243 -31.65 4.42 2.26
N TRP A 244 -30.94 4.01 3.32
CA TRP A 244 -31.23 4.49 4.67
C TRP A 244 -30.86 5.97 4.82
N LYS A 245 -31.84 6.82 5.13
CA LYS A 245 -31.66 8.28 5.26
C LYS A 245 -31.62 8.77 6.71
N ASP A 246 -32.19 8.02 7.64
CA ASP A 246 -32.28 8.44 9.04
C ASP A 246 -30.97 8.24 9.82
N ASP A 247 -31.01 8.30 11.14
CA ASP A 247 -29.82 8.26 11.97
C ASP A 247 -29.06 6.94 11.84
N ILE A 248 -27.73 7.06 11.75
CA ILE A 248 -26.77 5.97 12.01
C ILE A 248 -25.90 6.43 13.18
N VAL A 249 -25.92 5.69 14.28
CA VAL A 249 -25.23 6.05 15.53
C VAL A 249 -24.20 4.99 15.89
N ILE A 250 -22.93 5.40 16.00
CA ILE A 250 -21.85 4.53 16.44
C ILE A 250 -21.86 4.44 17.97
N THR A 251 -21.91 3.23 18.50
CA THR A 251 -21.97 2.93 19.95
C THR A 251 -20.77 2.10 20.40
N GLU A 252 -20.55 1.98 21.71
CA GLU A 252 -19.47 1.17 22.30
C GLU A 252 -18.05 1.48 21.76
N HIS A 253 -17.82 2.72 21.35
CA HIS A 253 -16.58 3.16 20.70
C HIS A 253 -15.41 3.37 21.66
N GLY A 254 -15.69 3.61 22.95
CA GLY A 254 -14.68 3.86 23.99
C GLY A 254 -13.96 5.21 23.86
N LEU A 255 -14.54 6.17 23.15
CA LEU A 255 -13.96 7.51 22.94
C LEU A 255 -14.56 8.51 23.94
N ASN A 256 -13.82 9.58 24.23
CA ASN A 256 -14.29 10.80 24.85
C ASN A 256 -14.21 11.95 23.83
N GLN A 257 -14.65 13.15 24.19
CA GLN A 257 -14.68 14.29 23.27
C GLN A 257 -13.29 14.72 22.78
N SER A 258 -12.24 14.60 23.60
CA SER A 258 -10.88 14.99 23.22
C SER A 258 -10.26 14.09 22.16
N HIS A 259 -10.77 12.86 21.98
CA HIS A 259 -10.34 11.97 20.89
C HIS A 259 -10.97 12.30 19.52
N VAL A 260 -12.01 13.13 19.47
CA VAL A 260 -12.82 13.41 18.26
C VAL A 260 -12.31 14.68 17.59
N THR A 261 -11.24 14.56 16.80
CA THR A 261 -10.61 15.68 16.10
C THR A 261 -10.96 15.71 14.62
N ALA A 262 -11.08 16.91 14.03
CA ALA A 262 -11.50 17.10 12.63
C ALA A 262 -10.54 16.47 11.61
N GLY A 263 -9.24 16.37 11.93
CA GLY A 263 -8.24 15.77 11.06
C GLY A 263 -8.31 14.24 10.96
N ASN A 264 -9.03 13.57 11.86
CA ASN A 264 -9.07 12.11 11.88
C ASN A 264 -9.89 11.54 10.71
N LYS A 265 -9.36 10.51 10.04
CA LYS A 265 -10.01 9.87 8.87
C LYS A 265 -11.44 9.38 9.15
N PHE A 266 -11.70 8.81 10.33
CA PHE A 266 -13.04 8.32 10.66
C PHE A 266 -14.01 9.48 10.88
N ILE A 267 -13.54 10.60 11.41
CA ILE A 267 -14.36 11.81 11.60
C ILE A 267 -14.70 12.47 10.26
N LYS A 268 -13.76 12.48 9.31
CA LYS A 268 -14.02 12.86 7.91
C LYS A 268 -15.09 11.97 7.27
N ILE A 269 -15.00 10.65 7.44
CA ILE A 269 -16.01 9.69 6.96
C ILE A 269 -17.36 9.92 7.67
N ALA A 270 -17.36 10.13 8.99
CA ALA A 270 -18.57 10.36 9.77
C ALA A 270 -19.32 11.61 9.30
N ASN A 271 -18.61 12.70 9.02
CA ASN A 271 -19.21 13.90 8.40
C ASN A 271 -19.84 13.58 7.04
N ARG A 272 -19.11 12.90 6.16
CA ARG A 272 -19.57 12.56 4.80
C ARG A 272 -20.81 11.68 4.76
N LEU A 273 -20.93 10.75 5.71
CA LEU A 273 -22.03 9.80 5.82
C LEU A 273 -23.11 10.24 6.82
N SER A 274 -22.96 11.43 7.41
CA SER A 274 -23.84 11.97 8.46
C SER A 274 -24.04 10.98 9.60
N LEU A 275 -22.93 10.46 10.14
CA LEU A 275 -22.92 9.55 11.29
C LEU A 275 -22.87 10.34 12.59
N LYS A 276 -23.58 9.83 13.60
CA LYS A 276 -23.48 10.31 14.99
C LYS A 276 -22.58 9.37 15.79
N ILE A 277 -21.88 9.91 16.78
CA ILE A 277 -21.12 9.12 17.75
C ILE A 277 -21.81 9.30 19.10
N ASN A 278 -22.20 8.19 19.74
CA ASN A 278 -23.06 8.25 20.92
C ASN A 278 -22.43 9.08 22.05
N GLY A 279 -23.15 10.12 22.49
CA GLY A 279 -22.70 11.01 23.56
C GLY A 279 -21.57 11.97 23.18
N LEU A 280 -21.17 12.06 21.91
CA LEU A 280 -20.08 12.94 21.45
C LEU A 280 -20.53 13.84 20.30
N THR A 281 -19.99 15.06 20.26
CA THR A 281 -20.21 15.99 19.16
C THR A 281 -19.17 15.74 18.06
N VAL A 282 -19.65 15.38 16.87
CA VAL A 282 -18.82 15.24 15.67
C VAL A 282 -18.53 16.65 15.12
N PRO A 283 -17.27 17.09 15.03
CA PRO A 283 -16.93 18.40 14.52
C PRO A 283 -17.27 18.50 13.03
N SER A 284 -17.87 19.63 12.62
CA SER A 284 -18.18 19.93 11.22
C SER A 284 -16.90 20.22 10.43
N ILE A 285 -16.77 19.64 9.25
CA ILE A 285 -15.62 19.84 8.35
C ILE A 285 -16.09 20.62 7.12
N LYS A 286 -15.60 21.85 6.94
CA LYS A 286 -16.09 22.80 5.92
C LYS A 286 -15.33 22.77 4.59
N GLU A 287 -14.05 22.40 4.58
CA GLU A 287 -13.21 22.46 3.36
C GLU A 287 -12.73 21.08 2.93
N LYS A 288 -12.74 20.88 1.60
CA LYS A 288 -12.05 19.74 0.99
C LYS A 288 -10.59 20.13 0.80
N ASP A 289 -9.71 19.59 1.63
CA ASP A 289 -8.28 19.61 1.37
C ASP A 289 -7.98 18.89 0.03
N ASN A 290 -6.75 19.01 -0.49
CA ASN A 290 -6.32 18.12 -1.57
C ASN A 290 -6.28 16.66 -1.09
N TYR A 291 -6.57 15.71 -1.99
CA TYR A 291 -6.52 14.28 -1.66
C TYR A 291 -5.08 13.75 -1.58
N TRP A 292 -4.25 14.18 -2.53
CA TRP A 292 -2.88 13.70 -2.74
C TRP A 292 -1.95 14.83 -3.17
N LYS A 293 -0.65 14.64 -2.93
CA LYS A 293 0.45 15.48 -3.44
C LYS A 293 1.50 14.60 -4.10
N TYR A 294 2.30 15.18 -5.00
CA TYR A 294 3.49 14.49 -5.48
C TYR A 294 4.46 14.24 -4.33
N GLU A 295 5.05 13.04 -4.29
CA GLU A 295 6.03 12.70 -3.28
C GLU A 295 7.36 13.38 -3.64
N THR A 296 7.90 14.15 -2.70
CA THR A 296 9.13 14.93 -2.85
C THR A 296 10.03 14.86 -1.62
N GLU A 297 9.61 14.18 -0.56
CA GLU A 297 10.27 14.20 0.75
C GLU A 297 10.57 12.81 1.31
N GLY A 298 9.78 11.80 0.95
CA GLY A 298 9.84 10.46 1.53
C GLY A 298 11.11 9.70 1.16
N GLU A 299 11.74 9.05 2.14
CA GLU A 299 12.95 8.24 1.92
C GLU A 299 12.74 7.05 0.98
N LYS A 300 11.50 6.59 0.87
CA LYS A 300 11.07 5.57 -0.10
C LYS A 300 11.46 5.89 -1.54
N LEU A 301 11.60 7.17 -1.91
CA LEU A 301 12.01 7.55 -3.26
C LEU A 301 13.38 6.98 -3.62
N GLY A 302 14.35 7.01 -2.69
CA GLY A 302 15.69 6.48 -2.93
C GLY A 302 15.70 4.95 -3.01
N THR A 303 15.01 4.28 -2.08
CA THR A 303 14.98 2.80 -2.06
C THR A 303 14.16 2.21 -3.20
N ILE A 304 13.03 2.81 -3.58
CA ILE A 304 12.24 2.41 -4.77
C ILE A 304 13.05 2.63 -6.05
N PHE A 305 13.77 3.74 -6.16
CA PHE A 305 14.63 3.99 -7.31
C PHE A 305 15.67 2.87 -7.46
N ILE A 306 16.45 2.59 -6.42
CA ILE A 306 17.47 1.52 -6.46
C ILE A 306 16.84 0.16 -6.77
N HIS A 307 15.71 -0.16 -6.16
CA HIS A 307 14.97 -1.39 -6.43
C HIS A 307 14.66 -1.52 -7.93
N LEU A 308 14.04 -0.49 -8.52
CA LEU A 308 13.64 -0.51 -9.93
C LEU A 308 14.84 -0.50 -10.86
N VAL A 309 15.91 0.25 -10.58
CA VAL A 309 17.08 0.25 -11.47
C VAL A 309 17.76 -1.11 -11.46
N VAL A 310 17.97 -1.71 -10.29
CA VAL A 310 18.58 -3.04 -10.19
C VAL A 310 17.78 -4.08 -10.96
N GLU A 311 16.46 -4.16 -10.75
CA GLU A 311 15.61 -5.16 -11.43
C GLU A 311 15.51 -4.98 -12.95
N ASN A 312 15.70 -3.76 -13.46
CA ASN A 312 15.53 -3.46 -14.88
C ASN A 312 16.86 -3.39 -15.66
N PHE A 313 17.98 -3.13 -14.99
CA PHE A 313 19.29 -2.86 -15.62
C PHE A 313 20.40 -3.81 -15.16
N THR A 314 20.11 -4.82 -14.34
CA THR A 314 21.07 -5.86 -13.94
C THR A 314 20.40 -7.23 -13.90
N GLU A 315 21.18 -8.27 -13.58
CA GLU A 315 20.64 -9.60 -13.26
C GLU A 315 20.22 -9.74 -11.78
N GLY A 316 20.46 -8.71 -10.96
CA GLY A 316 20.03 -8.69 -9.57
C GLY A 316 18.52 -8.44 -9.43
N TYR A 317 17.95 -8.92 -8.32
CA TYR A 317 16.54 -8.69 -8.01
C TYR A 317 16.28 -8.64 -6.49
N SER A 318 15.07 -8.24 -6.11
CA SER A 318 14.68 -8.17 -4.70
C SER A 318 14.21 -9.53 -4.17
N ILE A 319 14.78 -9.94 -3.04
CA ILE A 319 14.32 -11.10 -2.27
C ILE A 319 13.49 -10.69 -1.04
N PHE A 320 13.43 -9.40 -0.73
CA PHE A 320 12.53 -8.83 0.29
C PHE A 320 12.39 -7.31 0.13
N GLU A 321 11.20 -6.78 0.35
CA GLU A 321 10.92 -5.34 0.32
C GLU A 321 10.01 -4.91 1.49
N ASN A 322 10.25 -3.72 2.01
CA ASN A 322 9.48 -3.08 3.08
C ASN A 322 9.65 -1.55 3.03
N HIS A 323 9.64 -0.96 1.83
CA HIS A 323 9.81 0.48 1.65
C HIS A 323 8.88 1.29 2.58
N ALA A 324 9.39 2.37 3.17
CA ALA A 324 8.63 3.22 4.08
C ALA A 324 7.24 3.61 3.51
N GLY A 325 6.18 3.27 4.25
CA GLY A 325 4.80 3.54 3.86
C GLY A 325 4.18 2.56 2.85
N CYS A 326 4.94 1.60 2.32
CA CYS A 326 4.47 0.58 1.38
C CYS A 326 4.03 -0.72 2.10
N GLU A 327 3.29 -1.58 1.39
CA GLU A 327 2.95 -2.92 1.90
C GLU A 327 4.22 -3.78 2.07
N LYS A 328 4.47 -4.27 3.30
CA LYS A 328 5.59 -5.19 3.58
C LYS A 328 5.52 -6.42 2.68
N GLY A 329 6.59 -6.75 1.97
CA GLY A 329 6.76 -7.89 1.08
C GLY A 329 6.92 -9.24 1.81
N TYR A 330 7.10 -10.30 1.02
CA TYR A 330 7.54 -11.62 1.52
C TYR A 330 9.05 -11.72 1.35
N PHE A 331 9.69 -12.54 2.17
CA PHE A 331 11.03 -13.00 1.85
C PHE A 331 10.94 -14.12 0.82
N ILE A 332 11.74 -14.09 -0.23
CA ILE A 332 11.74 -15.07 -1.31
C ILE A 332 12.93 -16.01 -1.11
N THR A 333 12.67 -17.30 -0.88
CA THR A 333 13.74 -18.30 -0.75
C THR A 333 14.40 -18.59 -2.10
N LYS A 334 15.52 -19.30 -2.08
CA LYS A 334 16.25 -19.69 -3.30
C LYS A 334 15.38 -20.51 -4.27
N GLU A 335 14.42 -21.26 -3.73
CA GLU A 335 13.44 -22.06 -4.49
C GLU A 335 12.27 -21.21 -5.04
N GLY A 336 12.28 -19.89 -4.81
CA GLY A 336 11.22 -18.98 -5.22
C GLY A 336 10.02 -18.97 -4.27
N LYS A 337 10.11 -19.59 -3.09
CA LYS A 337 8.99 -19.67 -2.15
C LYS A 337 8.83 -18.37 -1.35
N PRO A 338 7.64 -17.76 -1.31
CA PRO A 338 7.38 -16.61 -0.45
C PRO A 338 7.14 -17.06 0.99
N ILE A 339 7.86 -16.44 1.94
CA ILE A 339 7.69 -16.66 3.37
C ILE A 339 7.45 -15.32 4.11
N PRO A 340 6.47 -15.25 5.02
CA PRO A 340 6.26 -14.04 5.81
C PRO A 340 7.40 -13.88 6.82
N LEU A 341 7.89 -12.65 6.99
CA LEU A 341 8.83 -12.35 8.07
C LEU A 341 8.12 -12.36 9.42
N GLU A 342 8.68 -13.14 10.34
CA GLU A 342 8.33 -13.14 11.74
C GLU A 342 8.59 -11.78 12.38
N LYS A 343 7.77 -11.44 13.37
CA LYS A 343 7.90 -10.18 14.11
C LYS A 343 8.96 -10.25 15.21
N TYR A 344 9.23 -11.44 15.71
CA TYR A 344 10.06 -11.67 16.89
C TYR A 344 11.04 -12.80 16.60
N SER A 345 12.29 -12.63 17.00
CA SER A 345 13.27 -13.72 17.04
C SER A 345 12.98 -14.67 18.22
N ASP A 346 12.43 -14.12 19.32
CA ASP A 346 11.84 -14.89 20.41
C ASP A 346 10.61 -14.17 20.98
N ARG A 347 9.44 -14.72 20.68
CA ARG A 347 8.15 -14.16 21.11
C ARG A 347 7.94 -14.24 22.63
N GLU A 348 8.42 -15.29 23.28
CA GLU A 348 8.18 -15.51 24.70
C GLU A 348 9.09 -14.61 25.54
N ALA A 349 10.36 -14.47 25.16
CA ALA A 349 11.26 -13.49 25.76
C ALA A 349 10.75 -12.05 25.56
N TYR A 350 10.25 -11.70 24.37
CA TYR A 350 9.65 -10.38 24.12
C TYR A 350 8.46 -10.05 25.04
N LYS A 351 7.56 -11.03 25.24
CA LYS A 351 6.43 -10.89 26.15
C LYS A 351 6.86 -10.76 27.61
N LYS A 352 7.97 -11.42 28.00
CA LYS A 352 8.56 -11.33 29.35
C LYS A 352 9.31 -10.02 29.61
N GLY A 353 9.51 -9.19 28.60
CA GLY A 353 10.04 -7.84 28.74
C GLY A 353 11.23 -7.52 27.83
N ASP A 354 11.86 -8.52 27.22
CA ASP A 354 13.04 -8.32 26.37
C ASP A 354 12.67 -7.73 25.01
N LYS A 355 12.67 -6.40 24.91
CA LYS A 355 12.30 -5.69 23.68
C LYS A 355 13.31 -5.86 22.55
N ASN A 356 14.50 -6.38 22.82
CA ASN A 356 15.53 -6.64 21.82
C ASN A 356 15.22 -7.86 20.95
N LYS A 357 14.19 -8.64 21.29
CA LYS A 357 13.73 -9.80 20.50
C LYS A 357 12.78 -9.45 19.37
N ILE A 358 12.62 -8.17 19.06
CA ILE A 358 11.94 -7.72 17.84
C ILE A 358 12.92 -7.77 16.68
N ILE A 359 12.54 -8.42 15.57
CA ILE A 359 13.41 -8.47 14.40
C ILE A 359 13.42 -7.09 13.74
N SER A 360 14.60 -6.51 13.60
CA SER A 360 14.80 -5.32 12.75
C SER A 360 14.61 -5.71 11.30
N ILE A 361 13.63 -5.07 10.66
CA ILE A 361 13.23 -5.35 9.28
C ILE A 361 13.89 -4.31 8.38
N PRO A 362 14.75 -4.70 7.43
CA PRO A 362 15.35 -3.77 6.47
C PRO A 362 14.30 -3.25 5.48
N ASP A 363 14.58 -2.16 4.79
CA ASP A 363 13.68 -1.65 3.75
C ASP A 363 13.74 -2.47 2.46
N LEU A 364 14.90 -3.04 2.14
CA LEU A 364 15.11 -3.79 0.90
C LEU A 364 16.24 -4.81 1.08
N ILE A 365 16.08 -6.01 0.52
CA ILE A 365 17.16 -7.00 0.41
C ILE A 365 17.28 -7.39 -1.07
N LEU A 366 18.42 -7.09 -1.65
CA LEU A 366 18.75 -7.43 -3.02
C LEU A 366 19.72 -8.61 -3.07
N ILE A 367 19.63 -9.42 -4.12
CA ILE A 367 20.55 -10.51 -4.39
C ILE A 367 21.26 -10.28 -5.73
N ASP A 368 22.57 -10.55 -5.73
CA ASP A 368 23.42 -10.60 -6.91
C ASP A 368 23.98 -12.02 -7.02
N PHE A 369 23.45 -12.79 -7.96
CA PHE A 369 23.90 -14.16 -8.20
C PHE A 369 25.30 -14.21 -8.82
N GLY A 370 25.64 -13.25 -9.69
CA GLY A 370 26.93 -13.20 -10.37
C GLY A 370 28.08 -13.01 -9.38
N ARG A 371 27.86 -12.22 -8.32
CA ARG A 371 28.86 -11.95 -7.27
C ARG A 371 28.67 -12.79 -6.00
N THR A 372 27.64 -13.62 -5.96
CA THR A 372 27.25 -14.39 -4.76
C THR A 372 27.14 -13.48 -3.53
N GLU A 373 26.48 -12.33 -3.72
CA GLU A 373 26.34 -11.27 -2.71
C GLU A 373 24.86 -10.95 -2.45
N ILE A 374 24.54 -10.69 -1.19
CA ILE A 374 23.25 -10.18 -0.74
C ILE A 374 23.48 -8.81 -0.11
N ILE A 375 22.68 -7.84 -0.54
CA ILE A 375 22.78 -6.45 -0.09
C ILE A 375 21.57 -6.14 0.77
N ASN A 376 21.81 -5.89 2.05
CA ASN A 376 20.81 -5.59 3.06
C ASN A 376 20.75 -4.07 3.29
N ILE A 377 19.60 -3.46 3.00
CA ILE A 377 19.47 -2.02 2.78
C ILE A 377 18.54 -1.38 3.80
N GLU A 378 19.03 -0.32 4.44
CA GLU A 378 18.22 0.64 5.20
C GLU A 378 18.04 1.92 4.37
N GLY A 379 16.80 2.37 4.21
CA GLY A 379 16.46 3.64 3.57
C GLY A 379 16.34 4.75 4.60
N LYS A 380 16.96 5.91 4.36
CA LYS A 380 16.75 7.10 5.19
C LYS A 380 16.67 8.38 4.39
N LYS A 381 15.96 9.38 4.93
CA LYS A 381 16.20 10.76 4.52
C LYS A 381 17.65 11.15 4.85
N TYR A 382 18.30 11.94 3.98
CA TYR A 382 19.69 12.34 4.13
C TYR A 382 20.04 12.93 5.52
N GLN A 383 19.12 13.73 6.08
CA GLN A 383 19.29 14.33 7.41
C GLN A 383 19.43 13.29 8.54
N PHE A 384 18.93 12.07 8.34
CA PHE A 384 18.98 10.96 9.30
C PHE A 384 20.01 9.88 8.93
N ARG A 385 20.94 10.18 8.02
CA ARG A 385 21.94 9.19 7.55
C ARG A 385 22.71 8.50 8.66
N ARG A 386 23.07 9.22 9.74
CA ARG A 386 23.78 8.65 10.89
C ARG A 386 22.93 7.62 11.63
N ASN A 387 21.63 7.87 11.77
CA ASN A 387 20.70 6.92 12.36
C ASN A 387 20.59 5.65 11.49
N GLY A 388 20.50 5.81 10.17
CA GLY A 388 20.50 4.68 9.24
C GLY A 388 21.74 3.80 9.39
N ILE A 389 22.93 4.40 9.53
CA ILE A 389 24.18 3.67 9.75
C ILE A 389 24.16 2.88 11.06
N GLU A 390 23.65 3.49 12.14
CA GLU A 390 23.52 2.79 13.42
C GLU A 390 22.51 1.63 13.35
N GLU A 391 21.41 1.80 12.61
CA GLU A 391 20.38 0.78 12.45
C GLU A 391 20.88 -0.48 11.72
N LEU A 392 21.87 -0.36 10.82
CA LEU A 392 22.50 -1.52 10.15
C LEU A 392 23.05 -2.54 11.15
N LYS A 393 23.46 -2.13 12.35
CA LYS A 393 24.00 -3.04 13.38
C LYS A 393 22.96 -4.07 13.83
N ASN A 394 21.68 -3.75 13.70
CA ASN A 394 20.56 -4.56 14.20
C ASN A 394 20.08 -5.64 13.22
N PHE A 395 20.66 -5.74 12.03
CA PHE A 395 20.25 -6.72 11.01
C PHE A 395 20.73 -8.17 11.26
N GLY A 396 21.34 -8.46 12.42
CA GLY A 396 21.81 -9.82 12.74
C GLY A 396 20.70 -10.88 12.69
N ASP A 397 19.52 -10.58 13.23
CA ASP A 397 18.40 -11.53 13.30
C ASP A 397 17.83 -11.88 11.93
N ILE A 398 17.67 -10.90 11.02
CA ILE A 398 17.18 -11.16 9.66
C ILE A 398 18.21 -11.95 8.86
N GLU A 399 19.50 -11.66 9.07
CA GLU A 399 20.60 -12.36 8.42
C GLU A 399 20.70 -13.81 8.85
N GLU A 400 20.59 -14.10 10.14
CA GLU A 400 20.69 -15.47 10.66
C GLU A 400 19.45 -16.30 10.33
N ASN A 401 18.27 -15.77 10.61
CA ASN A 401 17.03 -16.56 10.53
C ASN A 401 16.51 -16.74 9.10
N TYR A 402 16.93 -15.87 8.16
CA TYR A 402 16.45 -15.89 6.77
C TYR A 402 17.60 -15.96 5.78
N ILE A 403 18.49 -14.96 5.75
CA ILE A 403 19.48 -14.86 4.67
C ILE A 403 20.44 -16.07 4.67
N LYS A 404 21.13 -16.32 5.78
CA LYS A 404 22.06 -17.46 5.91
C LYS A 404 21.33 -18.80 5.84
N LYS A 405 20.09 -18.87 6.32
CA LYS A 405 19.27 -20.09 6.25
C LYS A 405 18.95 -20.49 4.80
N TYR A 406 18.54 -19.55 3.95
CA TYR A 406 18.11 -19.84 2.58
C TYR A 406 19.18 -19.57 1.51
N TYR A 407 20.19 -18.78 1.84
CA TYR A 407 21.31 -18.39 0.97
C TYR A 407 22.67 -18.50 1.70
N PRO A 408 23.05 -19.67 2.27
CA PRO A 408 24.20 -19.82 3.18
C PRO A 408 25.57 -19.48 2.56
N LYS A 409 25.68 -19.50 1.23
CA LYS A 409 26.94 -19.24 0.52
C LYS A 409 27.12 -17.77 0.13
N PHE A 410 26.10 -16.93 0.36
CA PHE A 410 26.13 -15.54 -0.07
C PHE A 410 26.82 -14.66 0.97
N LYS A 411 27.75 -13.84 0.51
CA LYS A 411 28.33 -12.77 1.32
C LYS A 411 27.25 -11.73 1.57
N ILE A 412 27.14 -11.27 2.81
CA ILE A 412 26.17 -10.23 3.17
C ILE A 412 26.88 -8.89 3.28
N THR A 413 26.39 -7.90 2.55
CA THR A 413 26.82 -6.50 2.62
C THR A 413 25.67 -5.65 3.15
N ARG A 414 25.92 -4.83 4.16
CA ARG A 414 24.93 -3.88 4.71
C ARG A 414 25.21 -2.50 4.15
N THR A 415 24.17 -1.76 3.76
CA THR A 415 24.35 -0.40 3.25
C THR A 415 23.13 0.49 3.51
N VAL A 416 23.37 1.81 3.53
CA VAL A 416 22.31 2.81 3.57
C VAL A 416 22.04 3.37 2.17
N VAL A 417 20.77 3.48 1.82
CA VAL A 417 20.28 4.23 0.66
C VAL A 417 19.61 5.51 1.15
N LEU A 418 20.05 6.65 0.61
CA LEU A 418 19.56 7.95 1.03
C LEU A 418 18.70 8.62 -0.03
N TYR A 419 17.74 9.42 0.44
CA TYR A 419 17.02 10.40 -0.37
C TYR A 419 17.06 11.80 0.25
N GLY A 420 17.09 12.83 -0.59
CA GLY A 420 16.97 14.24 -0.21
C GLY A 420 18.31 14.98 -0.22
N SER A 421 18.33 16.22 0.27
CA SER A 421 19.48 17.15 0.21
C SER A 421 19.84 17.59 -1.21
N LYS A 422 20.77 18.55 -1.30
CA LYS A 422 21.38 19.02 -2.56
C LYS A 422 22.85 18.60 -2.69
N GLU A 423 23.31 17.73 -1.79
CA GLU A 423 24.68 17.25 -1.80
C GLU A 423 24.97 16.45 -3.07
N ASN A 424 26.22 16.51 -3.53
CA ASN A 424 26.69 15.78 -4.72
C ASN A 424 27.75 14.73 -4.39
N LYS A 425 28.02 14.52 -3.09
CA LYS A 425 29.03 13.60 -2.58
C LYS A 425 28.56 12.96 -1.28
N ILE A 426 29.08 11.77 -1.02
CA ILE A 426 28.88 11.00 0.20
C ILE A 426 30.25 10.78 0.84
N VAL A 427 30.39 11.04 2.14
CA VAL A 427 31.65 10.82 2.87
C VAL A 427 31.61 9.59 3.77
N GLU A 428 30.42 9.15 4.18
CA GLU A 428 30.22 7.94 4.96
C GLU A 428 30.38 6.68 4.11
N ILE A 429 31.20 5.72 4.57
CA ILE A 429 31.54 4.51 3.80
C ILE A 429 30.38 3.50 3.75
N GLU A 430 29.48 3.55 4.73
CA GLU A 430 28.32 2.66 4.87
C GLU A 430 27.16 3.07 3.96
N VAL A 431 27.16 4.30 3.47
CA VAL A 431 26.16 4.82 2.54
C VAL A 431 26.56 4.39 1.13
N GLY A 432 25.73 3.56 0.50
CA GLY A 432 26.01 3.03 -0.84
C GLY A 432 25.46 3.89 -1.96
N PHE A 433 24.41 4.68 -1.69
CA PHE A 433 23.77 5.50 -2.70
C PHE A 433 22.99 6.67 -2.08
N LEU A 434 22.98 7.80 -2.79
CA LEU A 434 22.14 8.97 -2.53
C LEU A 434 21.44 9.38 -3.83
N LEU A 435 20.11 9.43 -3.78
CA LEU A 435 19.28 10.18 -4.73
C LEU A 435 18.99 11.56 -4.13
N ASN A 436 19.60 12.62 -4.68
CA ASN A 436 19.37 13.96 -4.16
C ASN A 436 18.10 14.61 -4.74
N GLU A 437 17.71 15.79 -4.23
CA GLU A 437 16.49 16.51 -4.64
C GLU A 437 16.52 16.99 -6.10
N ASN A 438 17.70 17.09 -6.71
CA ASN A 438 17.88 17.49 -8.10
C ASN A 438 17.86 16.29 -9.07
N GLY A 439 17.69 15.07 -8.56
CA GLY A 439 17.73 13.84 -9.36
C GLY A 439 19.14 13.32 -9.64
N ASP A 440 20.18 13.85 -8.98
CA ASP A 440 21.54 13.33 -9.15
C ASP A 440 21.68 11.93 -8.52
N LEU A 441 22.40 11.06 -9.23
CA LEU A 441 22.60 9.65 -8.88
C LEU A 441 24.01 9.47 -8.28
N ILE A 442 24.12 9.56 -6.95
CA ILE A 442 25.44 9.65 -6.30
C ILE A 442 25.77 8.30 -5.65
N LEU A 443 26.80 7.64 -6.16
CA LEU A 443 27.33 6.41 -5.58
C LEU A 443 28.26 6.72 -4.40
N GLY A 444 28.12 5.95 -3.33
CA GLY A 444 28.98 6.04 -2.15
C GLY A 444 30.39 5.46 -2.37
N ILE A 445 31.30 5.76 -1.44
CA ILE A 445 32.72 5.34 -1.51
C ILE A 445 32.85 3.82 -1.66
N LYS A 446 32.05 3.07 -0.89
CA LYS A 446 31.97 1.61 -0.96
C LYS A 446 30.60 1.14 -1.45
N ALA A 447 30.03 1.84 -2.43
CA ALA A 447 28.80 1.40 -3.08
C ALA A 447 28.92 -0.07 -3.52
N PRO A 448 27.91 -0.92 -3.26
CA PRO A 448 27.86 -2.27 -3.79
C PRO A 448 28.05 -2.27 -5.32
N ASP A 449 28.79 -3.25 -5.84
CA ASP A 449 29.08 -3.30 -7.28
C ASP A 449 27.81 -3.46 -8.12
N LEU A 450 26.79 -4.13 -7.58
CA LEU A 450 25.45 -4.20 -8.19
C LEU A 450 24.86 -2.79 -8.43
N PHE A 451 25.06 -1.84 -7.50
CA PHE A 451 24.56 -0.47 -7.69
C PHE A 451 25.35 0.25 -8.78
N LYS A 452 26.67 0.09 -8.79
CA LYS A 452 27.54 0.72 -9.81
C LYS A 452 27.14 0.24 -11.21
N GLU A 453 26.93 -1.07 -11.37
CA GLU A 453 26.47 -1.68 -12.61
C GLU A 453 25.09 -1.17 -13.01
N ALA A 454 24.13 -1.17 -12.07
CA ALA A 454 22.76 -0.72 -12.32
C ALA A 454 22.71 0.75 -12.79
N ILE A 455 23.42 1.65 -12.09
CA ILE A 455 23.48 3.08 -12.44
C ILE A 455 24.21 3.30 -13.76
N LYS A 456 25.33 2.61 -14.00
CA LYS A 456 26.06 2.70 -15.27
C LYS A 456 25.16 2.29 -16.43
N ASN A 457 24.53 1.12 -16.35
CA ASN A 457 23.66 0.60 -17.40
C ASN A 457 22.43 1.50 -17.65
N LEU A 458 21.89 2.14 -16.59
CA LEU A 458 20.84 3.14 -16.73
C LEU A 458 21.32 4.39 -17.49
N ILE A 459 22.47 4.94 -17.13
CA ILE A 459 23.03 6.12 -17.80
C ILE A 459 23.36 5.78 -19.26
N ASP A 460 24.00 4.65 -19.52
CA ASP A 460 24.35 4.18 -20.85
C ASP A 460 23.09 3.98 -21.73
N PHE A 461 21.96 3.59 -21.15
CA PHE A 461 20.68 3.44 -21.87
C PHE A 461 20.07 4.78 -22.31
N TRP A 462 20.29 5.86 -21.55
CA TRP A 462 19.74 7.20 -21.85
C TRP A 462 20.73 8.14 -22.55
N SER A 463 22.00 7.74 -22.65
CA SER A 463 23.05 8.45 -23.38
C SER A 463 22.89 8.21 -24.88
#